data_AF-A0A2D4PKI5-F1
#
_entry.id   AF-A0A2D4PKI5-F1
#
_cell.length_a   1.000
_cell.length_b   1.000
_cell.length_c   1.000
_cell.angle_alpha   90.00
_cell.angle_beta   90.00
_cell.angle_gamma   90.00
#
_symmetry.space_group_name_H-M   'P 1'
#
loop_
_entity.id
_entity.type
_entity.pdbx_description
1 polymer ?
#
loop_
_entity_poly.entity_id
_entity_poly.type
_entity_poly.pdbx_seq_one_letter_code
_entity_poly.pdbx_strand_id
1 'polypeptide(L)'
;SNIYMMGDLNGIVDGKLDYKTQTTTKKMRRILPKSFFQMTEELNLKDIWRERNTNEKQYTFYSNRHASWSRIDMVWISAELITNIQNIEIGTSIWADHNPI
;
A
#
# COMPACT_ATOMS: atom_id res chain seq x y z
N SER A 1 15.70 -14.75 4.58
CA SER A 1 15.95 -13.87 5.74
C SER A 1 14.62 -13.42 6.26
N ASN A 2 14.40 -13.34 7.57
CA ASN A 2 13.09 -12.94 8.09
C ASN A 2 12.97 -11.41 8.15
N ILE A 3 12.34 -10.81 7.13
CA ILE A 3 12.22 -9.36 6.98
C ILE A 3 10.75 -8.98 7.09
N TYR A 4 10.50 -7.92 7.86
CA TYR A 4 9.24 -7.20 7.93
C TYR A 4 9.55 -5.71 7.73
N MET A 5 8.95 -5.11 6.70
CA MET A 5 9.05 -3.69 6.40
C MET A 5 7.64 -3.12 6.38
N MET A 6 7.36 -2.14 7.23
CA MET A 6 6.03 -1.55 7.36
C MET A 6 6.13 -0.04 7.57
N GLY A 7 5.24 0.72 6.96
CA GLY A 7 5.07 2.14 7.21
C GLY A 7 4.41 2.90 6.06
N ASP A 8 4.34 4.22 6.22
CA ASP A 8 3.93 5.17 5.19
C ASP A 8 5.05 5.40 4.18
N LEU A 9 4.90 4.85 2.98
CA LEU A 9 5.87 4.97 1.89
C LEU A 9 5.64 6.21 1.02
N ASN A 10 4.56 6.96 1.26
CA ASN A 10 4.15 8.15 0.49
C ASN A 10 4.11 7.89 -1.03
N GLY A 11 3.78 6.67 -1.43
CA GLY A 11 3.70 6.27 -2.83
C GLY A 11 2.86 5.00 -3.00
N ILE A 12 2.25 4.87 -4.17
CA ILE A 12 1.37 3.74 -4.51
C ILE A 12 2.11 2.68 -5.32
N VAL A 13 1.61 1.44 -5.32
CA VAL A 13 2.11 0.37 -6.19
C VAL A 13 1.36 0.35 -7.51
N ASP A 14 0.01 0.29 -7.46
CA ASP A 14 -0.84 0.21 -8.65
C ASP A 14 -1.79 1.41 -8.77
N GLY A 15 -1.74 2.10 -9.91
CA GLY A 15 -2.55 3.30 -10.15
C GLY A 15 -4.06 3.09 -10.29
N LYS A 16 -4.52 1.85 -10.50
CA LYS A 16 -5.94 1.48 -10.63
C LYS A 16 -6.50 0.90 -9.32
N LEU A 17 -5.67 0.20 -8.55
CA LEU A 17 -6.09 -0.46 -7.31
C LEU A 17 -5.82 0.40 -6.07
N ASP A 18 -4.66 1.07 -6.03
CA ASP A 18 -4.19 1.81 -4.85
C ASP A 18 -4.50 3.30 -4.90
N TYR A 19 -5.25 3.76 -5.90
CA TYR A 19 -5.61 5.16 -6.03
C TYR A 19 -7.02 5.37 -6.62
N LYS A 20 -7.77 6.30 -6.03
CA LYS A 20 -9.08 6.75 -6.51
C LYS A 20 -9.20 8.25 -6.40
N THR A 21 -9.68 8.91 -7.44
CA THR A 21 -9.97 10.34 -7.45
C THR A 21 -11.30 10.60 -8.12
N GLN A 22 -11.98 11.66 -7.71
CA GLN A 22 -13.22 12.13 -8.32
C GLN A 22 -12.97 13.08 -9.50
N THR A 23 -11.73 13.57 -9.66
CA THR A 23 -11.37 14.54 -10.70
C THR A 23 -10.71 13.86 -11.89
N THR A 24 -11.13 14.24 -13.11
CA THR A 24 -10.50 13.82 -14.38
C THR A 24 -9.10 14.37 -14.59
N THR A 25 -8.68 15.33 -13.76
CA THR A 25 -7.33 15.90 -13.82
C THR A 25 -6.32 14.83 -13.43
N LYS A 26 -5.50 14.40 -14.40
CA LYS A 26 -4.35 13.50 -14.19
C LYS A 26 -3.26 14.22 -13.37
N LYS A 27 -3.51 14.57 -12.11
CA LYS A 27 -2.43 14.95 -11.19
C LYS A 27 -1.55 13.72 -10.97
N MET A 28 -0.24 13.96 -10.92
CA MET A 28 0.76 12.91 -10.82
C MET A 28 0.52 12.07 -9.56
N ARG A 29 0.20 10.79 -9.78
CA ARG A 29 0.27 9.78 -8.72
C ARG A 29 1.73 9.45 -8.52
N ARG A 30 2.21 9.50 -7.28
CA ARG A 30 3.58 9.07 -6.95
C ARG A 30 3.58 7.55 -6.85
N ILE A 31 3.87 6.88 -7.96
CA ILE A 31 4.20 5.45 -7.94
C ILE A 31 5.55 5.31 -7.23
N LEU A 32 5.73 4.26 -6.43
CA LEU A 32 7.02 3.96 -5.81
C LEU A 32 8.14 3.87 -6.86
N PRO A 33 9.37 4.29 -6.53
CA PRO A 33 10.45 4.32 -7.50
C PRO A 33 10.84 2.90 -7.95
N LYS A 34 11.38 2.77 -9.17
CA LYS A 34 11.85 1.47 -9.69
C LYS A 34 12.85 0.78 -8.76
N SER A 35 13.72 1.53 -8.09
CA SER A 35 14.67 1.01 -7.12
C SER A 35 14.01 0.32 -5.93
N PHE A 36 12.83 0.78 -5.50
CA PHE A 36 12.07 0.11 -4.46
C PHE A 36 11.63 -1.29 -4.93
N PHE A 37 11.08 -1.38 -6.13
CA PHE A 37 10.65 -2.67 -6.69
C PHE A 37 11.81 -3.63 -6.93
N GLN A 38 12.95 -3.13 -7.41
CA GLN A 38 14.18 -3.92 -7.54
C GLN A 38 14.63 -4.47 -6.18
N MET A 39 14.69 -3.63 -5.15
CA MET A 39 15.04 -4.06 -3.80
C MET A 39 14.06 -5.13 -3.27
N THR A 40 12.75 -4.95 -3.46
CA THR A 40 11.76 -5.95 -3.02
C THR A 40 11.91 -7.27 -3.79
N GLU A 41 12.26 -7.22 -5.06
CA GLU A 41 12.51 -8.41 -5.89
C GLU A 41 13.77 -9.15 -5.44
N GLU A 42 14.89 -8.43 -5.26
CA GLU A 42 16.17 -8.98 -4.79
C GLU A 42 16.07 -9.62 -3.41
N LEU A 43 15.27 -9.02 -2.51
CA LEU A 43 15.04 -9.52 -1.15
C LEU A 43 13.85 -10.51 -1.06
N ASN A 44 13.19 -10.82 -2.18
CA ASN A 44 12.00 -11.66 -2.25
C ASN A 44 10.89 -11.23 -1.27
N LEU A 45 10.63 -9.93 -1.20
CA LEU A 45 9.57 -9.33 -0.39
C LEU A 45 8.26 -9.23 -1.17
N LYS A 46 7.14 -9.41 -0.47
CA LYS A 46 5.79 -9.29 -0.98
C LYS A 46 4.96 -8.36 -0.12
N ASP A 47 4.14 -7.52 -0.75
CA ASP A 47 3.11 -6.73 -0.09
C ASP A 47 2.00 -7.68 0.40
N ILE A 48 2.04 -8.05 1.69
CA ILE A 48 1.16 -9.10 2.22
C ILE A 48 -0.32 -8.70 2.14
N TRP A 49 -0.64 -7.41 2.29
CA TRP A 49 -2.02 -6.97 2.18
C TRP A 49 -2.52 -7.14 0.75
N ARG A 50 -1.72 -6.79 -0.26
CA ARG A 50 -2.09 -6.98 -1.68
C ARG A 50 -2.16 -8.46 -2.08
N GLU A 51 -1.27 -9.31 -1.55
CA GLU A 51 -1.33 -10.77 -1.80
C GLU A 51 -2.65 -11.37 -1.31
N ARG A 52 -3.17 -10.93 -0.17
CA ARG A 52 -4.46 -11.40 0.39
C ARG A 52 -5.68 -10.74 -0.25
N ASN A 53 -5.53 -9.52 -0.76
CA ASN A 53 -6.62 -8.68 -1.25
C ASN A 53 -6.40 -8.25 -2.71
N THR A 54 -6.18 -9.21 -3.61
CA THR A 54 -5.63 -8.98 -4.96
C THR A 54 -6.39 -7.93 -5.78
N ASN A 55 -7.72 -7.89 -5.67
CA ASN A 55 -8.57 -6.98 -6.45
C ASN A 55 -9.23 -5.87 -5.61
N GLU A 56 -8.97 -5.85 -4.31
CA GLU A 56 -9.63 -4.91 -3.42
C GLU A 56 -9.11 -3.48 -3.61
N LYS A 57 -10.04 -2.56 -3.44
CA LYS A 57 -9.84 -1.11 -3.56
C LYS A 57 -10.11 -0.44 -2.22
N GLN A 58 -9.28 -0.76 -1.25
CA GLN A 58 -9.23 -0.12 0.06
C GLN A 58 -7.98 0.76 0.18
N TYR A 59 -8.08 1.80 1.00
CA TYR A 59 -7.12 2.91 1.02
C TYR A 59 -6.75 3.28 2.44
N THR A 60 -5.51 3.71 2.62
CA THR A 60 -4.99 4.09 3.94
C THR A 60 -5.07 5.59 4.20
N PHE A 61 -5.16 6.42 3.16
CA PHE A 61 -5.11 7.86 3.30
C PHE A 61 -6.09 8.60 2.37
N TYR A 62 -6.68 9.68 2.87
CA TYR A 62 -7.46 10.63 2.07
C TYR A 62 -6.79 12.01 2.01
N SER A 63 -6.49 12.46 0.80
CA SER A 63 -5.98 13.81 0.57
C SER A 63 -7.13 14.80 0.35
N ASN A 64 -7.40 15.65 1.34
CA ASN A 64 -8.37 16.75 1.22
C ASN A 64 -8.04 17.68 0.04
N ARG A 65 -6.76 18.03 -0.15
CA ARG A 65 -6.28 18.92 -1.22
C ARG A 65 -6.55 18.36 -2.62
N HIS A 66 -6.61 17.04 -2.76
CA HIS A 66 -6.70 16.36 -4.04
C HIS A 66 -8.00 15.58 -4.24
N ALA A 67 -8.89 15.60 -3.24
CA ALA A 67 -10.14 14.83 -3.21
C ALA A 67 -9.92 13.39 -3.69
N SER A 68 -8.88 12.76 -3.15
CA SER A 68 -8.38 11.46 -3.61
C SER A 68 -8.03 10.54 -2.45
N TRP A 69 -8.30 9.26 -2.66
CA TRP A 69 -7.91 8.17 -1.79
C TRP A 69 -6.68 7.47 -2.34
N SER A 70 -5.75 7.12 -1.46
CA SER A 70 -4.55 6.36 -1.80
C SER A 70 -4.21 5.32 -0.74
N ARG A 71 -3.65 4.18 -1.15
CA ARG A 71 -3.01 3.22 -0.26
C ARG A 71 -1.50 3.47 -0.27
N ILE A 72 -0.99 4.13 0.76
CA ILE A 72 0.42 4.53 0.90
C ILE A 72 1.10 3.90 2.11
N ASP A 73 0.31 3.36 3.04
CA ASP A 73 0.78 2.54 4.14
C ASP A 73 0.77 1.07 3.70
N MET A 74 1.91 0.39 3.85
CA MET A 74 2.12 -0.94 3.29
C MET A 74 2.92 -1.82 4.23
N VAL A 75 2.72 -3.13 4.10
CA VAL A 75 3.46 -4.16 4.83
C VAL A 75 4.12 -5.09 3.81
N TRP A 76 5.45 -5.07 3.73
CA TRP A 76 6.26 -5.93 2.87
C TRP A 76 7.00 -6.95 3.73
N ILE A 77 6.81 -8.23 3.43
CA ILE A 77 7.41 -9.34 4.19
C ILE A 77 8.12 -10.30 3.27
N SER A 78 9.12 -11.02 3.77
CA SER A 78 9.73 -12.11 3.02
C SER A 78 8.69 -13.15 2.62
N ALA A 79 8.74 -13.61 1.37
CA ALA A 79 7.72 -14.51 0.84
C ALA A 79 7.56 -15.80 1.67
N GLU A 80 8.65 -16.30 2.27
CA GLU A 80 8.64 -17.47 3.15
C GLU A 80 7.80 -17.29 4.44
N LEU A 81 7.45 -16.05 4.80
CA LEU A 81 6.68 -15.72 6.01
C LEU A 81 5.18 -15.55 5.75
N ILE A 82 4.75 -15.52 4.49
CA ILE A 82 3.35 -15.26 4.11
C ILE A 82 2.38 -16.25 4.76
N THR A 83 2.75 -17.52 4.84
CA THR A 83 1.91 -18.58 5.44
C THR A 83 1.74 -18.41 6.95
N ASN A 84 2.62 -17.65 7.61
CA ASN A 84 2.56 -17.40 9.05
C ASN A 84 1.61 -16.25 9.40
N ILE A 85 1.20 -15.44 8.42
CA ILE A 85 0.29 -14.31 8.63
C ILE A 85 -1.15 -14.84 8.68
N GLN A 86 -1.77 -14.71 9.84
CA GLN A 86 -3.15 -15.13 10.08
C GLN A 86 -4.17 -14.13 9.55
N ASN A 87 -3.93 -12.84 9.76
CA ASN A 87 -4.81 -11.77 9.30
C ASN A 87 -4.03 -10.51 8.89
N ILE A 88 -4.60 -9.73 7.97
CA ILE A 88 -4.10 -8.42 7.52
C ILE A 88 -5.28 -7.62 6.96
N GLU A 89 -5.59 -6.48 7.56
CA GLU A 89 -6.79 -5.70 7.24
C GLU A 89 -6.47 -4.21 7.31
N ILE A 90 -7.15 -3.40 6.48
CA ILE A 90 -7.14 -1.94 6.64
C ILE A 90 -8.36 -1.57 7.47
N GLY A 91 -8.13 -1.03 8.66
CA GLY A 91 -9.17 -0.54 9.56
C GLY A 91 -9.68 0.84 9.18
N THR A 92 -10.65 1.36 9.95
CA THR A 92 -11.12 2.74 9.81
C THR A 92 -10.57 3.57 10.96
N SER A 93 -9.91 4.68 10.65
CA SER A 93 -9.48 5.64 11.67
C SER A 93 -10.57 6.67 11.97
N ILE A 94 -10.74 6.99 13.25
CA ILE A 94 -11.62 8.06 13.74
C ILE A 94 -10.87 9.29 14.27
N TRP A 95 -9.54 9.19 14.36
CA TRP A 95 -8.70 10.16 15.09
C TRP A 95 -7.46 10.60 14.31
N ALA A 96 -6.91 9.72 13.45
CA ALA A 96 -5.82 10.02 12.54
C ALA A 96 -6.32 10.15 11.09
N ASP A 97 -5.57 10.88 10.28
CA ASP A 97 -5.81 11.02 8.83
C ASP A 97 -5.40 9.79 8.02
N HIS A 98 -4.64 8.87 8.64
CA HIS A 98 -4.36 7.53 8.11
C HIS A 98 -5.24 6.47 8.79
N ASN A 99 -5.78 5.57 7.98
CA ASN A 99 -6.40 4.32 8.40
C ASN A 99 -5.30 3.32 8.82
N PRO A 100 -5.48 2.62 9.96
CA PRO A 100 -4.51 1.63 10.41
C PRO A 100 -4.51 0.41 9.48
N ILE A 101 -3.33 -0.22 9.35
CA ILE A 101 -3.09 -1.49 8.66
C ILE A 101 -2.30 -2.42 9.58
#